data_AF-L2GQH0-F1
#
_entry.id   AF-L2GQH0-F1
#
_cell.length_a   1.000
_cell.length_b   1.000
_cell.length_c   1.000
_cell.angle_alpha   90.00
_cell.angle_beta   90.00
_cell.angle_gamma   90.00
#
_symmetry.space_group_name_H-M   'P 1'
#
loop_
_entity.id
_entity.type
_entity.pdbx_description
1 polymer ?
#
loop_
_entity_poly.entity_id
_entity_poly.type
_entity_poly.pdbx_seq_one_letter_code
_entity_poly.pdbx_strand_id
1 'polypeptide(L)'
;MDNKLIHYLQNKNFRKKKEKSLPPQPKRQTTRWSQKETQLFYKALELCGLDFTLISKLFVKKSRKQVKKKYMKEEGLNRKKIEEIVKNANFDEERYNALKDV
;
A
#
# COMPACT_ATOMS: atom_id res chain seq x y z
N MET A 1 43.90 -38.10 10.58
CA MET A 1 42.53 -37.68 10.94
C MET A 1 42.27 -36.37 10.22
N ASP A 2 41.39 -36.38 9.23
CA ASP A 2 41.35 -35.30 8.24
C ASP A 2 40.86 -33.98 8.84
N ASN A 3 41.73 -32.97 8.82
CA ASN A 3 41.50 -31.60 9.30
C ASN A 3 40.27 -30.92 8.66
N LYS A 4 39.80 -31.46 7.53
CA LYS A 4 38.61 -31.00 6.84
C LYS A 4 37.34 -31.28 7.65
N LEU A 5 37.29 -32.33 8.47
CA LEU A 5 36.07 -32.66 9.23
C LEU A 5 35.90 -31.81 10.51
N ILE A 6 37.01 -31.47 11.17
CA ILE A 6 37.00 -30.64 12.40
C ILE A 6 36.51 -29.22 12.08
N HIS A 7 36.94 -28.65 10.94
CA HIS A 7 36.47 -27.34 10.46
C HIS A 7 34.96 -27.30 10.22
N TYR A 8 34.35 -28.40 9.73
CA TYR A 8 32.90 -28.46 9.49
C TYR A 8 32.08 -28.54 10.79
N LEU A 9 32.63 -29.14 11.85
CA LEU A 9 31.93 -29.32 13.14
C LEU A 9 32.05 -28.09 14.06
N GLN A 10 33.05 -27.23 13.87
CA GLN A 10 33.24 -26.01 14.67
C GLN A 10 32.49 -24.78 14.13
N ASN A 11 31.84 -24.88 12.97
CA ASN A 11 31.19 -23.74 12.34
C ASN A 11 29.73 -23.56 12.81
N LYS A 12 29.53 -22.74 13.84
CA LYS A 12 28.21 -22.34 14.35
C LYS A 12 27.34 -21.55 13.35
N ASN A 13 27.88 -21.21 12.17
CA ASN A 13 27.16 -20.55 11.08
C ASN A 13 26.66 -21.50 9.99
N PHE A 14 26.45 -22.79 10.30
CA PHE A 14 25.65 -23.69 9.45
C PHE A 14 24.20 -23.19 9.38
N ARG A 15 23.97 -22.14 8.57
CA ARG A 15 22.63 -21.72 8.15
C ARG A 15 21.99 -22.94 7.51
N LYS A 16 20.97 -23.51 8.17
CA LYS A 16 20.06 -24.49 7.57
C LYS A 16 19.69 -23.97 6.18
N LYS A 17 20.07 -24.71 5.13
CA LYS A 17 19.58 -24.43 3.78
C LYS A 17 18.07 -24.34 3.87
N LYS A 18 17.52 -23.19 3.50
CA LYS A 18 16.07 -22.97 3.43
C LYS A 18 15.54 -23.94 2.38
N GLU A 19 14.93 -25.02 2.85
CA GLU A 19 14.22 -26.00 2.03
C GLU A 19 13.30 -25.24 1.06
N LYS A 20 13.26 -25.67 -0.21
CA LYS A 20 12.66 -24.94 -1.35
C LYS A 20 11.31 -24.34 -0.94
N SER A 21 11.30 -23.05 -0.63
CA SER A 21 10.08 -22.32 -0.30
C SER A 21 9.15 -22.38 -1.51
N LEU A 22 7.88 -22.69 -1.27
CA LEU A 22 6.75 -22.67 -2.20
C LEU A 22 6.98 -21.75 -3.41
N PRO A 23 6.59 -22.15 -4.63
CA PRO A 23 6.74 -21.31 -5.81
C PRO A 23 6.21 -19.91 -5.51
N PRO A 24 6.93 -18.85 -5.92
CA PRO A 24 6.54 -17.49 -5.60
C PRO A 24 5.10 -17.30 -6.05
N GLN A 25 4.22 -17.04 -5.07
CA GLN A 25 2.81 -16.76 -5.35
C GLN A 25 2.75 -15.65 -6.41
N PRO A 26 1.92 -15.78 -7.46
CA PRO A 26 1.84 -14.78 -8.51
C PRO A 26 1.58 -13.42 -7.86
N LYS A 27 2.54 -12.51 -7.99
CA LYS A 27 2.44 -11.17 -7.42
C LYS A 27 1.24 -10.51 -8.08
N ARG A 28 0.20 -10.22 -7.28
CA ARG A 28 -0.94 -9.43 -7.74
C ARG A 28 -0.40 -8.16 -8.37
N GLN A 29 -0.67 -7.97 -9.66
CA GLN A 29 -0.08 -6.87 -10.41
C GLN A 29 -0.37 -5.55 -9.71
N THR A 30 0.66 -4.74 -9.49
CA THR A 30 0.51 -3.41 -8.91
C THR A 30 -0.32 -2.56 -9.86
N THR A 31 -1.59 -2.34 -9.52
CA THR A 31 -2.51 -1.54 -10.33
C THR A 31 -1.97 -0.11 -10.45
N ARG A 32 -1.52 0.26 -11.65
CA ARG A 32 -1.04 1.60 -11.98
C ARG A 32 -2.13 2.63 -11.67
N TRP A 33 -1.76 3.75 -11.03
CA TRP A 33 -2.69 4.84 -10.73
C TRP A 33 -2.82 5.73 -11.97
N SER A 34 -4.03 5.88 -12.49
CA SER A 34 -4.28 6.85 -13.56
C SER A 34 -4.36 8.27 -12.98
N GLN A 35 -4.26 9.28 -13.85
CA GLN A 35 -4.43 10.67 -13.44
C GLN A 35 -5.86 10.92 -12.91
N LYS A 36 -6.89 10.36 -13.56
CA LYS A 36 -8.29 10.41 -13.11
C LYS A 36 -8.45 9.79 -11.73
N GLU A 37 -7.91 8.60 -11.51
CA GLU A 37 -7.93 7.93 -10.18
C GLU A 37 -7.21 8.76 -9.12
N THR A 38 -6.13 9.45 -9.48
CA THR A 38 -5.37 10.30 -8.56
C THR A 38 -6.16 11.56 -8.19
N GLN A 39 -6.85 12.18 -9.15
CA GLN A 39 -7.75 13.30 -8.87
C GLN A 39 -8.93 12.88 -7.98
N LEU A 40 -9.53 11.73 -8.28
CA LEU A 40 -10.59 11.14 -7.45
C LEU A 40 -10.09 10.85 -6.03
N PHE A 41 -8.87 10.35 -5.87
CA PHE A 41 -8.26 10.12 -4.56
C PHE A 41 -8.15 11.41 -3.74
N TYR A 42 -7.72 12.52 -4.35
CA TYR A 42 -7.65 13.80 -3.65
C TYR A 42 -9.04 14.32 -3.22
N LYS A 43 -10.05 14.23 -4.08
CA LYS A 43 -11.44 14.58 -3.73
C LYS A 43 -11.98 13.68 -2.62
N ALA A 44 -11.71 12.38 -2.70
CA ALA A 44 -12.11 11.42 -1.67
C ALA A 44 -11.45 11.71 -0.32
N LEU A 45 -10.20 12.17 -0.32
CA LEU A 45 -9.46 12.56 0.89
C LEU A 45 -10.05 13.82 1.54
N GLU A 46 -10.50 14.79 0.72
CA GLU A 46 -11.18 16.00 1.19
C GLU A 46 -12.54 15.70 1.85
N LEU A 47 -13.25 14.68 1.36
CA LEU A 47 -14.54 14.28 1.93
C LEU A 47 -14.38 13.32 3.11
N CYS A 48 -13.61 12.25 2.93
CA CYS A 48 -13.53 11.14 3.89
C CYS A 48 -12.43 11.32 4.95
N GLY A 49 -11.50 12.25 4.74
CA GLY A 49 -10.30 12.37 5.56
C GLY A 49 -9.40 11.14 5.44
N LEU A 50 -8.99 10.55 6.57
CA LEU A 50 -8.06 9.42 6.62
C LEU A 50 -8.73 8.03 6.65
N ASP A 51 -10.04 7.94 6.39
CA ASP A 51 -10.70 6.64 6.29
C ASP A 51 -10.43 5.97 4.94
N PHE A 52 -9.32 5.23 4.89
CA PHE A 52 -8.93 4.46 3.71
C PHE A 52 -9.92 3.35 3.33
N THR A 53 -10.76 2.89 4.26
CA THR A 53 -11.78 1.88 3.98
C THR A 53 -12.89 2.53 3.15
N LEU A 54 -13.34 3.71 3.57
CA LEU A 54 -14.37 4.47 2.86
C LEU A 54 -13.89 4.93 1.48
N ILE A 55 -12.67 5.45 1.40
CA ILE A 55 -12.04 5.83 0.13
C ILE A 55 -11.91 4.61 -0.80
N SER A 56 -11.57 3.42 -0.27
CA SER A 56 -11.42 2.23 -1.12
C SER A 56 -12.71 1.78 -1.80
N LYS A 57 -13.88 2.08 -1.23
CA LYS A 57 -15.17 1.78 -1.85
C LYS A 57 -15.44 2.59 -3.12
N LEU A 58 -14.78 3.74 -3.31
CA LEU A 58 -14.85 4.54 -4.54
C LEU A 58 -14.02 3.93 -5.68
N PHE A 59 -13.22 2.90 -5.40
CA PHE A 59 -12.34 2.28 -6.39
C PHE A 59 -12.60 0.77 -6.49
N VAL A 60 -13.28 0.36 -7.55
CA VAL A 60 -13.59 -1.08 -7.78
C VAL A 60 -12.34 -1.96 -7.81
N LYS A 61 -11.22 -1.45 -8.38
CA LYS A 61 -9.97 -2.22 -8.56
C LYS A 61 -8.88 -1.92 -7.52
N LYS A 62 -9.15 -1.10 -6.50
CA LYS A 62 -8.14 -0.72 -5.49
C LYS A 62 -8.58 -1.13 -4.09
N SER A 63 -7.75 -1.95 -3.47
CA SER A 63 -7.91 -2.33 -2.07
C SER A 63 -7.51 -1.20 -1.11
N ARG A 64 -8.04 -1.21 0.11
CA ARG A 64 -7.61 -0.36 1.23
C ARG A 64 -6.09 -0.24 1.39
N LYS A 65 -5.37 -1.37 1.24
CA LYS A 65 -3.89 -1.39 1.32
C LYS A 65 -3.23 -0.56 0.21
N GLN A 66 -3.78 -0.61 -1.00
CA GLN A 66 -3.29 0.18 -2.14
C GLN A 66 -3.60 1.67 -1.96
N VAL A 67 -4.78 2.01 -1.42
CA VAL A 67 -5.15 3.39 -1.07
C VAL A 67 -4.21 3.96 -0.01
N LYS A 68 -3.95 3.22 1.08
CA LYS A 68 -2.97 3.64 2.10
C LYS A 68 -1.58 3.84 1.50
N LYS A 69 -1.13 2.94 0.63
CA LYS A 69 0.18 3.08 -0.04
C LYS A 69 0.23 4.31 -0.95
N LYS A 70 -0.89 4.65 -1.60
CA LYS A 70 -1.01 5.88 -2.39
C LYS A 70 -0.93 7.11 -1.49
N TYR A 71 -1.65 7.14 -0.38
CA TYR A 71 -1.54 8.21 0.62
C TYR A 71 -0.09 8.43 1.06
N MET A 72 0.62 7.39 1.51
CA MET A 72 2.02 7.51 1.96
C MET A 72 2.95 8.05 0.85
N LYS A 73 2.70 7.67 -0.40
CA LYS A 73 3.46 8.20 -1.54
C LYS A 73 3.17 9.68 -1.77
N GLU A 74 1.90 10.08 -1.76
CA GLU A 74 1.51 11.48 -1.97
C GLU A 74 1.90 12.37 -0.79
N GLU A 75 1.87 11.86 0.44
CA GLU A 75 2.36 12.56 1.63
C GLU A 75 3.86 12.86 1.53
N GLY A 76 4.66 11.90 1.04
CA GLY A 76 6.09 12.12 0.81
C GLY A 76 6.41 13.11 -0.32
N LEU A 77 5.54 13.21 -1.33
CA LEU A 77 5.73 14.12 -2.47
C LEU A 77 5.17 15.52 -2.22
N ASN A 78 3.97 15.59 -1.64
CA ASN A 78 3.13 16.78 -1.54
C ASN A 78 2.57 16.95 -0.12
N ARG A 79 3.44 16.85 0.90
CA ARG A 79 3.03 16.89 2.31
C ARG A 79 2.08 18.03 2.65
N LYS A 80 2.43 19.26 2.28
CA LYS A 80 1.62 20.47 2.56
C LYS A 80 0.19 20.36 2.03
N LYS A 81 0.03 19.82 0.82
CA LYS A 81 -1.27 19.65 0.17
C LYS A 81 -2.12 18.61 0.89
N ILE A 82 -1.52 17.48 1.27
CA ILE A 82 -2.21 16.43 2.02
C ILE A 82 -2.64 16.95 3.39
N GLU A 83 -1.75 17.63 4.10
CA GLU A 83 -2.05 18.24 5.41
C GLU A 83 -3.21 19.23 5.33
N GLU A 84 -3.22 20.10 4.33
CA GLU A 84 -4.30 21.07 4.11
C GLU A 84 -5.64 20.38 3.81
N ILE A 85 -5.65 19.39 2.93
CA ILE A 85 -6.86 18.62 2.59
C ILE A 85 -7.40 17.90 3.81
N VAL A 86 -6.54 17.23 4.58
CA VAL A 86 -6.95 16.47 5.76
C VAL A 86 -7.43 17.41 6.87
N LYS A 87 -6.82 18.59 7.04
CA LYS A 87 -7.24 19.59 8.03
C LYS A 87 -8.61 20.17 7.71
N ASN A 88 -8.89 20.37 6.42
CA ASN A 88 -10.17 20.92 5.95
C ASN A 88 -11.17 19.82 5.58
N ALA A 89 -10.88 18.56 5.90
CA ALA A 89 -11.73 17.45 5.50
C ALA A 89 -13.08 17.55 6.21
N ASN A 90 -14.16 17.59 5.42
CA ASN A 90 -15.51 17.63 5.93
C ASN A 90 -16.33 16.55 5.24
N PHE A 91 -16.86 15.62 6.03
CA PHE A 91 -17.61 14.50 5.50
C PHE A 91 -18.99 14.95 5.06
N ASP A 92 -19.24 14.79 3.76
CA ASP A 92 -20.50 15.07 3.09
C ASP A 92 -20.91 13.82 2.33
N GLU A 93 -22.01 13.22 2.78
CA GLU A 93 -22.53 11.97 2.24
C GLU A 93 -23.07 12.14 0.82
N GLU A 94 -23.68 13.28 0.51
CA GLU A 94 -24.24 13.57 -0.82
C GLU A 94 -23.12 13.69 -1.85
N ARG A 95 -22.07 14.45 -1.50
CA ARG A 95 -20.86 14.55 -2.35
C ARG A 95 -20.15 13.21 -2.50
N TYR A 96 -20.11 12.39 -1.45
CA TYR A 96 -19.51 11.06 -1.52
C TYR A 96 -20.26 10.12 -2.48
N ASN A 97 -21.59 10.10 -2.38
CA ASN A 97 -22.43 9.27 -3.26
C ASN A 97 -22.31 9.72 -4.72
N ALA A 98 -22.29 11.03 -4.98
CA ALA A 98 -22.06 11.57 -6.31
C ALA A 98 -20.71 11.14 -6.93
N LEU A 99 -19.68 10.86 -6.13
CA LEU A 99 -18.39 10.34 -6.62
C LEU A 99 -18.38 8.83 -6.84
N LYS A 100 -19.31 8.11 -6.22
CA LYS A 100 -19.42 6.66 -6.31
C LYS A 100 -20.10 6.21 -7.61
N ASP A 101 -20.98 7.05 -8.14
CA ASP A 101 -21.83 6.77 -9.31
C ASP A 101 -21.20 7.20 -10.66
N VAL A 102 -19.91 7.56 -10.68
CA VAL A 102 -19.14 7.99 -11.88
C VAL A 102 -18.19 6.88 -12.34
#